data_AF-A0A839YEE4-F1
#
_entry.id   AF-A0A839YEE4-F1
#
_cell.length_a   1.000
_cell.length_b   1.000
_cell.length_c   1.000
_cell.angle_alpha   90.00
_cell.angle_beta   90.00
_cell.angle_gamma   90.00
#
_symmetry.space_group_name_H-M   'P 1'
#
loop_
_entity.id
_entity.type
_entity.pdbx_description
1 polymer ?
#
loop_
_entity_poly.entity_id
_entity_poly.type
_entity_poly.pdbx_seq_one_letter_code
_entity_poly.pdbx_strand_id
1 'polypeptide(L)'
;MSERPFGWRPLSAEYRKSLVNLGLSEEQIAQEEAANVYRPVEDAVVALRCVFALLDVVARRHGSSVVHDFRTSLQRVQEVLSASEQTEEQVEGRILGRAIAEQIDWDAIIDRASDPDHARWAKSD
;
A
#
# COMPACT_ATOMS: atom_id res chain seq x y z
N MET A 1 -16.52 24.72 15.60
CA MET A 1 -16.54 23.59 14.65
C MET A 1 -15.10 23.19 14.43
N SER A 2 -14.71 21.95 14.72
CA SER A 2 -13.32 21.52 14.48
C SER A 2 -13.05 21.54 12.98
N GLU A 3 -11.92 22.14 12.59
CA GLU A 3 -11.45 22.05 11.22
C GLU A 3 -11.25 20.57 10.87
N ARG A 4 -11.81 20.15 9.73
CA ARG A 4 -11.67 18.78 9.25
C ARG A 4 -10.22 18.53 8.83
N PRO A 5 -9.64 17.35 9.11
CA PRO A 5 -8.25 17.06 8.80
C PRO A 5 -7.99 17.11 7.28
N PHE A 6 -6.76 17.42 6.89
CA PHE A 6 -6.32 17.37 5.50
C PHE A 6 -6.57 15.97 4.91
N GLY A 7 -7.19 15.88 3.72
CA GLY A 7 -7.58 14.61 3.10
C GLY A 7 -8.96 14.09 3.50
N TRP A 8 -9.68 14.76 4.42
CA TRP A 8 -11.06 14.40 4.74
C TRP A 8 -11.99 14.45 3.52
N ARG A 9 -12.81 13.41 3.34
CA ARG A 9 -13.88 13.38 2.33
C ARG A 9 -15.21 12.98 2.97
N PRO A 10 -16.34 13.56 2.55
CA PRO A 10 -17.63 13.05 2.99
C PRO A 10 -17.84 11.63 2.45
N LEU A 11 -18.56 10.78 3.18
CA LEU A 11 -18.98 9.50 2.65
C LEU A 11 -19.86 9.72 1.40
N SER A 12 -19.76 8.83 0.41
CA SER A 12 -20.68 8.85 -0.72
C SER A 12 -22.11 8.55 -0.23
N ALA A 13 -23.12 9.09 -0.94
CA ALA A 13 -24.51 8.83 -0.60
C ALA A 13 -24.85 7.32 -0.64
N GLU A 14 -24.23 6.59 -1.57
CA GLU A 14 -24.39 5.15 -1.71
C GLU A 14 -23.79 4.39 -0.51
N TYR A 15 -22.58 4.75 -0.08
CA TYR A 15 -21.94 4.12 1.06
C TYR A 15 -22.65 4.46 2.37
N ARG A 16 -23.07 5.72 2.57
CA ARG A 16 -23.90 6.12 3.71
C ARG A 16 -25.20 5.29 3.80
N LYS A 17 -25.87 5.06 2.67
CA LYS A 17 -27.06 4.21 2.60
C LYS A 17 -26.75 2.76 2.98
N SER A 18 -25.59 2.23 2.60
CA SER A 18 -25.16 0.88 2.98
C SER A 18 -24.96 0.75 4.51
N LEU A 19 -24.38 1.76 5.17
CA LEU A 19 -24.19 1.79 6.61
C LEU A 19 -25.52 1.84 7.38
N VAL A 20 -26.49 2.64 6.90
CA VAL A 20 -27.86 2.65 7.45
C VAL A 20 -28.51 1.28 7.32
N ASN A 21 -28.38 0.62 6.17
CA ASN A 21 -28.93 -0.72 5.94
C ASN A 21 -28.27 -1.80 6.83
N LEU A 22 -27.02 -1.59 7.23
CA LEU A 22 -26.31 -2.44 8.19
C LEU A 22 -26.70 -2.16 9.65
N GLY A 23 -27.58 -1.18 9.89
CA GLY A 23 -28.13 -0.86 11.21
C GLY A 23 -27.27 0.11 12.03
N LEU A 24 -26.33 0.83 11.41
CA LEU A 24 -25.55 1.85 12.13
C LEU A 24 -26.42 3.07 12.46
N SER A 25 -26.20 3.65 13.64
CA SER A 25 -26.85 4.89 14.06
C SER A 25 -26.23 6.11 13.36
N GLU A 26 -26.97 7.23 13.30
CA GLU A 26 -26.44 8.50 12.78
C GLU A 26 -25.16 8.96 13.48
N GLU A 27 -25.03 8.66 14.78
CA GLU A 27 -23.83 8.99 15.56
C GLU A 27 -22.62 8.14 15.14
N GLN A 28 -22.83 6.84 14.86
CA GLN A 28 -21.78 5.95 14.35
C GLN A 28 -21.38 6.35 12.91
N ILE A 29 -22.35 6.72 12.07
CA ILE A 29 -22.08 7.20 10.72
C ILE A 29 -21.31 8.53 10.75
N ALA A 30 -21.63 9.42 11.68
CA ALA A 30 -20.88 10.67 11.86
C ALA A 30 -19.44 10.42 12.34
N GLN A 31 -19.20 9.39 13.15
CA GLN A 31 -17.86 8.96 13.56
C GLN A 31 -17.08 8.39 12.37
N GLU A 32 -17.69 7.53 11.54
CA GLU A 32 -17.10 7.03 10.30
C GLU A 32 -16.81 8.16 9.31
N GLU A 33 -17.73 9.13 9.14
CA GLU A 33 -17.49 10.33 8.34
C GLU A 33 -16.31 11.15 8.88
N ALA A 34 -16.21 11.34 10.19
CA ALA A 34 -15.09 12.06 10.80
C ALA A 34 -13.75 11.32 10.62
N ALA A 35 -13.79 9.99 10.59
CA ALA A 35 -12.64 9.11 10.38
C ALA A 35 -12.29 8.91 8.89
N ASN A 36 -13.20 9.24 7.96
CA ASN A 36 -13.03 9.11 6.51
C ASN A 36 -12.05 10.15 5.94
N VAL A 37 -10.81 10.01 6.36
CA VAL A 37 -9.66 10.73 5.86
C VAL A 37 -9.05 9.87 4.78
N TYR A 38 -9.06 10.38 3.55
CA TYR A 38 -8.27 9.80 2.47
C TYR A 38 -6.81 9.83 2.91
N ARG A 39 -6.27 8.65 3.25
CA ARG A 39 -4.89 8.43 3.70
C ARG A 39 -4.15 7.65 2.61
N PRO A 40 -3.95 8.24 1.42
CA PRO A 40 -3.38 7.54 0.27
C PRO A 40 -2.01 6.94 0.57
N VAL A 41 -1.25 7.54 1.50
CA VAL A 41 0.03 6.99 1.96
C VAL A 41 -0.17 5.71 2.77
N GLU A 42 -1.12 5.65 3.70
CA GLU A 42 -1.33 4.49 4.57
C GLU A 42 -1.96 3.34 3.78
N ASP A 43 -2.93 3.63 2.92
CA ASP A 43 -3.58 2.64 2.05
C ASP A 43 -2.58 2.10 1.00
N ALA A 44 -1.75 2.95 0.41
CA ALA A 44 -0.68 2.52 -0.49
C ALA A 44 0.37 1.68 0.24
N VAL A 45 0.72 2.04 1.48
CA VAL A 45 1.67 1.25 2.29
C VAL A 45 1.09 -0.13 2.61
N VAL A 46 -0.20 -0.25 2.96
CA VAL A 46 -0.84 -1.54 3.20
C VAL A 46 -0.90 -2.37 1.91
N ALA A 47 -1.31 -1.77 0.79
CA ALA A 47 -1.35 -2.44 -0.50
C ALA A 47 0.03 -2.96 -0.92
N LEU A 48 1.06 -2.13 -0.78
CA LEU A 48 2.44 -2.49 -1.08
C LEU A 48 2.94 -3.62 -0.17
N ARG A 49 2.66 -3.57 1.14
CA ARG A 49 2.99 -4.67 2.07
C ARG A 49 2.34 -6.00 1.65
N CYS A 50 1.07 -5.99 1.23
CA CYS A 50 0.39 -7.17 0.72
C CYS A 50 1.05 -7.71 -0.55
N VAL A 51 1.42 -6.82 -1.48
CA VAL A 51 2.11 -7.19 -2.71
C VAL A 51 3.50 -7.79 -2.42
N PHE A 52 4.23 -7.31 -1.41
CA PHE A 52 5.52 -7.91 -1.03
C PHE A 52 5.36 -9.27 -0.35
N ALA A 53 4.32 -9.47 0.46
CA ALA A 53 4.03 -10.79 1.02
C ALA A 53 3.76 -11.81 -0.11
N LEU A 54 3.06 -11.40 -1.17
CA LEU A 54 2.87 -12.23 -2.37
C LEU A 54 4.17 -12.42 -3.15
N LEU A 55 4.99 -11.38 -3.27
CA LEU A 55 6.28 -11.46 -3.95
C LEU A 55 7.21 -12.45 -3.27
N ASP A 56 7.24 -12.51 -1.93
CA ASP A 56 8.03 -13.49 -1.17
C ASP A 56 7.61 -14.92 -1.51
N VAL A 57 6.30 -15.18 -1.64
CA VAL A 57 5.76 -16.50 -2.04
C VAL A 57 6.13 -16.85 -3.48
N VAL A 58 6.00 -15.89 -4.41
CA VAL A 58 6.31 -16.11 -5.82
C VAL A 58 7.82 -16.31 -6.01
N ALA A 59 8.64 -15.51 -5.34
CA ALA A 59 10.08 -15.55 -5.45
C ALA A 59 10.68 -16.87 -4.94
N ARG A 60 10.10 -17.49 -3.90
CA ARG A 60 10.49 -18.85 -3.48
C ARG A 60 10.31 -19.91 -4.57
N ARG A 61 9.35 -19.71 -5.48
CA ARG A 61 9.07 -20.65 -6.57
C ARG A 61 9.87 -20.36 -7.83
N HIS A 62 10.19 -19.10 -8.08
CA HIS A 62 10.75 -18.64 -9.36
C HIS A 62 12.16 -18.05 -9.26
N GLY A 63 12.71 -17.94 -8.04
CA GLY A 63 14.02 -17.38 -7.77
C GLY A 63 14.02 -15.85 -7.65
N SER A 64 15.19 -15.30 -7.34
CA SER A 64 15.40 -13.86 -7.11
C SER A 64 15.26 -12.98 -8.35
N SER A 65 15.36 -13.53 -9.56
CA SER A 65 15.15 -12.78 -10.81
C SER A 65 13.77 -12.10 -10.86
N VAL A 66 12.72 -12.77 -10.38
CA VAL A 66 11.36 -12.19 -10.32
C VAL A 66 11.30 -10.97 -9.40
N VAL A 67 12.08 -10.96 -8.31
CA VAL A 67 12.14 -9.82 -7.39
C VAL A 67 12.80 -8.61 -8.07
N HIS A 68 13.86 -8.86 -8.85
CA HIS A 68 14.52 -7.82 -9.65
C HIS A 68 13.61 -7.24 -10.74
N ASP A 69 12.91 -8.10 -11.48
CA ASP A 69 11.97 -7.69 -12.54
C ASP A 69 10.80 -6.88 -11.97
N PHE A 70 10.30 -7.31 -10.80
CA PHE A 70 9.22 -6.62 -10.09
C PHE A 70 9.67 -5.23 -9.61
N ARG A 71 10.86 -5.13 -9.00
CA ARG A 71 11.45 -3.85 -8.56
C ARG A 71 11.61 -2.88 -9.74
N THR A 72 12.17 -3.37 -10.85
CA THR A 72 12.38 -2.57 -12.06
C THR A 72 11.05 -2.06 -12.63
N SER A 73 10.02 -2.91 -12.62
CA SER A 73 8.68 -2.55 -13.08
C SER A 73 8.04 -1.45 -12.20
N LEU A 74 8.17 -1.56 -10.86
CA LEU A 74 7.68 -0.54 -9.93
C LEU A 74 8.42 0.80 -10.09
N GLN A 75 9.73 0.79 -10.27
CA GLN A 75 10.51 2.00 -10.54
C GLN A 75 10.05 2.69 -11.83
N ARG A 76 9.79 1.91 -12.89
CA ARG A 76 9.26 2.45 -14.14
C ARG A 76 7.87 3.09 -13.97
N VAL A 77 6.98 2.46 -13.19
CA VAL A 77 5.66 3.06 -12.87
C VAL A 77 5.85 4.37 -12.10
N GLN A 78 6.73 4.39 -11.11
CA GLN A 78 7.04 5.59 -10.34
C GLN A 78 7.58 6.72 -11.23
N GLU A 79 8.46 6.42 -12.17
CA GLU A 79 8.97 7.40 -13.16
C GLU A 79 7.85 7.98 -14.02
N VAL A 80 6.97 7.13 -14.55
CA VAL A 80 5.83 7.55 -15.39
C VAL A 80 4.89 8.46 -14.59
N LEU A 81 4.52 8.05 -13.37
CA LEU A 81 3.66 8.84 -12.49
C LEU A 81 4.31 10.19 -12.13
N SER A 82 5.60 10.18 -11.82
CA SER A 82 6.35 11.39 -11.45
C SER A 82 6.49 12.39 -12.61
N ALA A 83 6.51 11.89 -13.86
CA ALA A 83 6.60 12.69 -15.07
C ALA A 83 5.23 13.14 -15.62
N SER A 84 4.13 12.73 -15.00
CA SER A 84 2.78 13.08 -15.44
C SER A 84 2.51 14.58 -15.34
N GLU A 85 1.67 15.10 -16.22
CA GLU A 85 1.14 16.47 -16.15
C GLU A 85 0.00 16.60 -15.12
N GLN A 86 -0.54 15.48 -14.63
CA GLN A 86 -1.60 15.45 -13.62
C GLN A 86 -1.00 15.48 -12.22
N THR A 87 -1.39 16.49 -11.43
CA THR A 87 -0.92 16.68 -10.04
C THR A 87 -1.17 15.46 -9.15
N GLU A 88 -2.29 14.75 -9.34
CA GLU A 88 -2.62 13.55 -8.55
C GLU A 88 -1.63 12.42 -8.83
N GLU A 89 -1.35 12.15 -10.09
CA GLU A 89 -0.36 11.13 -10.51
C GLU A 89 1.06 11.48 -10.01
N GLN A 90 1.45 12.75 -10.01
CA GLN A 90 2.74 13.19 -9.44
C GLN A 90 2.85 12.90 -7.93
N VAL A 91 1.76 13.11 -7.19
CA VAL A 91 1.70 12.80 -5.76
C VAL A 91 1.81 11.29 -5.54
N GLU A 92 1.09 10.49 -6.32
CA GLU A 92 1.17 9.02 -6.29
C GLU A 92 2.58 8.52 -6.61
N GLY A 93 3.24 9.08 -7.63
CA GLY A 93 4.62 8.77 -7.97
C GLY A 93 5.59 9.04 -6.81
N ARG A 94 5.40 10.16 -6.09
CA ARG A 94 6.19 10.48 -4.88
C ARG A 94 5.96 9.49 -3.74
N ILE A 95 4.70 9.11 -3.50
CA ILE A 95 4.34 8.14 -2.45
C ILE A 95 4.95 6.77 -2.78
N LEU A 96 4.81 6.32 -4.01
CA LEU A 96 5.39 5.07 -4.49
C LEU A 96 6.91 5.09 -4.37
N GLY A 97 7.57 6.19 -4.75
CA GLY A 97 9.02 6.34 -4.65
C GLY A 97 9.52 6.22 -3.21
N ARG A 98 8.85 6.88 -2.25
CA ARG A 98 9.18 6.75 -0.83
C ARG A 98 8.95 5.34 -0.31
N ALA A 99 7.87 4.69 -0.71
CA ALA A 99 7.63 3.30 -0.30
C ALA A 99 8.69 2.35 -0.87
N ILE A 100 9.10 2.53 -2.14
CA ILE A 100 10.17 1.76 -2.79
C ILE A 100 11.50 1.91 -2.04
N ALA A 101 11.85 3.13 -1.62
CA ALA A 101 13.17 3.44 -1.06
C ALA A 101 13.27 3.23 0.46
N GLU A 102 12.22 3.56 1.22
CA GLU A 102 12.29 3.68 2.69
C GLU A 102 11.58 2.54 3.43
N GLN A 103 10.61 1.88 2.80
CA GLN A 103 9.71 0.94 3.48
C GLN A 103 9.95 -0.52 3.12
N ILE A 104 10.84 -0.79 2.16
CA ILE A 104 11.08 -2.14 1.64
C ILE A 104 12.55 -2.49 1.81
N ASP A 105 12.77 -3.61 2.49
CA ASP A 105 14.06 -4.27 2.53
C ASP A 105 14.17 -5.22 1.33
N TRP A 106 14.57 -4.65 0.18
CA TRP A 106 14.72 -5.40 -1.07
C TRP A 106 15.76 -6.50 -0.96
N ASP A 107 16.85 -6.24 -0.26
CA ASP A 107 17.96 -7.18 -0.10
C ASP A 107 17.50 -8.39 0.70
N ALA A 108 16.77 -8.19 1.81
CA ALA A 108 16.21 -9.30 2.57
C ALA A 108 15.20 -10.15 1.78
N ILE A 109 14.45 -9.56 0.84
CA ILE A 109 13.54 -10.32 -0.04
C ILE A 109 14.34 -11.12 -1.09
N ILE A 110 15.37 -10.51 -1.69
CA ILE A 110 16.24 -11.15 -2.68
C ILE A 110 17.01 -12.31 -2.05
N ASP A 111 17.54 -12.14 -0.84
CA ASP A 111 18.28 -13.17 -0.11
C ASP A 111 17.38 -14.38 0.19
N ARG A 112 16.16 -14.14 0.69
CA ARG A 112 15.16 -15.21 0.94
C ARG A 112 14.71 -15.91 -0.34
N ALA A 113 14.64 -15.19 -1.46
CA ALA A 113 14.31 -15.76 -2.76
C ALA A 113 15.45 -16.61 -3.34
N SER A 114 16.70 -16.30 -2.97
CA SER A 114 17.90 -16.99 -3.44
C SER A 114 18.21 -18.25 -2.64
N ASP A 115 17.73 -18.34 -1.39
CA ASP A 115 17.76 -19.55 -0.56
C ASP A 115 16.40 -19.77 0.15
N PRO A 116 15.45 -20.46 -0.51
CA PRO A 116 14.13 -20.72 0.04
C PRO A 116 14.14 -21.60 1.30
N ASP A 117 15.23 -22.35 1.55
CA ASP A 117 15.37 -23.30 2.65
C ASP A 117 16.03 -22.70 3.90
N HIS A 118 16.89 -21.67 3.78
CA HIS A 118 17.50 -20.96 4.93
C HIS A 118 16.48 -20.23 5.81
N ALA A 119 15.35 -19.79 5.25
CA ALA A 119 14.29 -19.13 6.02
C ALA A 119 13.67 -20.04 7.11
N ARG A 120 13.89 -21.36 7.04
CA ARG A 120 13.38 -22.32 8.04
C ARG A 120 14.23 -22.40 9.32
N TRP A 121 15.45 -21.86 9.34
CA TRP A 121 16.41 -22.07 10.44
C TRP A 121 16.67 -20.84 11.31
N ALA A 122 16.12 -19.67 10.97
CA ALA A 122 16.21 -18.45 11.80
C ALA A 122 15.22 -18.43 13.00
N LYS A 123 14.63 -19.57 13.35
CA LYS A 123 13.89 -19.79 14.61
C LYS A 123 14.44 -21.02 15.31
N SER A 124 15.70 -20.92 15.73
CA SER A 124 16.28 -21.80 16.73
C SER A 124 17.22 -20.95 17.59
N ASP A 125 16.63 -20.11 18.44
CA ASP A 125 17.21 -19.62 19.70
C ASP A 125 16.09 -19.52 20.74
#